data_AF-A0A7C6ED40-F1
#
_entry.id   AF-A0A7C6ED40-F1
#
_cell.length_a   1.000
_cell.length_b   1.000
_cell.length_c   1.000
_cell.angle_alpha   90.00
_cell.angle_beta   90.00
_cell.angle_gamma   90.00
#
_symmetry.space_group_name_H-M   'P 1'
#
loop_
_entity.id
_entity.type
_entity.pdbx_description
1 polymer ?
#
loop_
_entity_poly.entity_id
_entity_poly.type
_entity_poly.pdbx_seq_one_letter_code
_entity_poly.pdbx_strand_id
1 'polypeptide(L)'
;RIFLENRLRQTAKELAEAEDSLKAFKERHRTVALDEEMKSAIEIIAKLKSEQVIREIQRGAFASADDENNPYILNLDQQIKAIEKQLSAIEFGVKTKNRNEFGAGFSVPFSQLPQLSLELARLTRNFKVQEAIYELLTQNFEQAKLLELRDTPTVQILDVAAPPEKKSWPKRTLIVIFAFVLSFAFSVLLAFVLEYNEDVKQHPEQHTEFINLRNQLQSDFNRIKNYLGFHPKK
;
A
#
# COMPACT_ATOMS: atom_id res chain seq x y z
N ARG A 1 1.86 -10.31 -6.40
CA ARG A 1 1.84 -11.70 -5.86
C ARG A 1 3.20 -12.19 -5.36
N ILE A 2 4.25 -12.26 -6.19
CA ILE A 2 5.57 -12.85 -5.83
C ILE A 2 6.19 -12.22 -4.57
N PHE A 3 6.11 -10.89 -4.42
CA PHE A 3 6.60 -10.20 -3.22
C PHE A 3 5.89 -10.66 -1.92
N LEU A 4 4.55 -10.71 -1.93
CA LEU A 4 3.75 -11.14 -0.78
C LEU A 4 4.03 -12.61 -0.44
N GLU A 5 4.16 -13.48 -1.44
CA GLU A 5 4.50 -14.88 -1.23
C GLU A 5 5.88 -15.05 -0.56
N ASN A 6 6.89 -14.35 -1.06
CA ASN A 6 8.24 -14.38 -0.47
C ASN A 6 8.23 -13.83 0.96
N ARG A 7 7.50 -12.74 1.21
CA ARG A 7 7.39 -12.17 2.55
C ARG A 7 6.65 -13.11 3.51
N LEU A 8 5.58 -13.75 3.06
CA LEU A 8 4.81 -14.70 3.86
C LEU A 8 5.66 -15.92 4.24
N ARG A 9 6.46 -16.46 3.31
CA ARG A 9 7.42 -17.55 3.62
C ARG A 9 8.47 -17.13 4.65
N GLN A 10 8.98 -15.90 4.55
CA GLN A 10 9.94 -15.37 5.51
C GLN A 10 9.31 -15.17 6.90
N THR A 11 8.14 -14.54 6.97
CA THR A 11 7.42 -14.34 8.23
C THR A 11 6.98 -15.66 8.85
N ALA A 12 6.63 -16.68 8.05
CA ALA A 12 6.33 -18.02 8.56
C ALA A 12 7.54 -18.66 9.27
N LYS A 13 8.76 -18.50 8.73
CA LYS A 13 9.99 -18.93 9.41
C LYS A 13 10.23 -18.16 10.70
N GLU A 14 10.12 -16.83 10.65
CA GLU A 14 10.32 -16.00 11.85
C GLU A 14 9.27 -16.27 12.94
N LEU A 15 8.04 -16.60 12.55
CA LEU A 15 6.99 -17.05 13.47
C LEU A 15 7.34 -18.39 14.10
N ALA A 16 7.75 -19.37 13.31
CA ALA A 16 8.18 -20.67 13.83
C ALA A 16 9.37 -20.55 14.80
N GLU A 17 10.36 -19.71 14.50
CA GLU A 17 11.48 -19.43 15.41
C GLU A 17 11.02 -18.79 16.72
N ALA A 18 10.04 -17.88 16.66
CA ALA A 18 9.45 -17.25 17.85
C ALA A 18 8.63 -18.26 18.68
N GLU A 19 7.87 -19.14 18.03
CA GLU A 19 7.13 -20.24 18.66
C GLU A 19 8.07 -21.23 19.36
N ASP A 20 9.13 -21.66 18.68
CA ASP A 20 10.13 -22.57 19.24
C ASP A 20 10.83 -21.95 20.44
N SER A 21 11.16 -20.66 20.38
CA SER A 21 11.76 -19.92 21.50
C SER A 21 10.81 -19.86 22.71
N LEU A 22 9.53 -19.56 22.47
CA LEU A 22 8.52 -19.51 23.53
C LEU A 22 8.26 -20.89 24.13
N LYS A 23 8.21 -21.94 23.29
CA LYS A 23 8.05 -23.33 23.71
C LYS A 23 9.24 -23.79 24.55
N ALA A 24 10.46 -23.56 24.07
CA ALA A 24 11.69 -23.93 24.79
C ALA A 24 11.76 -23.26 26.17
N PHE A 25 11.33 -22.00 26.29
CA PHE A 25 11.22 -21.31 27.56
C PHE A 25 10.21 -22.01 28.50
N LYS A 26 8.99 -22.27 28.03
CA LYS A 26 7.94 -22.94 28.81
C LYS A 26 8.35 -24.35 29.25
N GLU A 27 8.99 -25.12 28.37
CA GLU A 27 9.48 -26.46 28.67
C GLU A 27 10.63 -26.44 29.68
N ARG A 28 11.59 -25.52 29.52
CA ARG A 28 12.74 -25.38 30.44
C ARG A 28 12.30 -25.03 31.85
N HIS A 29 11.30 -24.18 31.98
CA HIS A 29 10.78 -23.71 33.27
C HIS A 29 9.57 -24.52 33.77
N ARG A 30 9.07 -25.47 32.97
CA ARG A 30 7.90 -26.33 33.25
C ARG A 30 6.69 -25.54 33.75
N THR A 31 6.47 -24.37 33.14
CA THR A 31 5.37 -23.48 33.50
C THR A 31 4.39 -23.39 32.34
N VAL A 32 3.11 -23.59 32.64
CA VAL A 32 2.02 -23.42 31.68
C VAL A 32 1.45 -22.00 31.79
N ALA A 33 1.42 -21.44 33.02
CA ALA A 33 0.88 -20.13 33.34
C ALA A 33 1.67 -19.45 34.47
N LEU A 34 2.79 -18.81 34.11
CA LEU A 34 3.70 -18.17 35.07
C LEU A 34 3.02 -17.06 35.90
N ASP A 35 2.08 -16.32 35.29
CA ASP A 35 1.37 -15.23 35.96
C ASP A 35 0.43 -15.75 37.06
N GLU A 36 -0.26 -16.86 36.81
CA GLU A 36 -1.14 -17.51 37.79
C GLU A 36 -0.33 -18.14 38.93
N GLU A 37 0.79 -18.78 38.60
CA GLU A 37 1.74 -19.31 39.58
C GLU A 37 2.30 -18.19 40.47
N MET A 38 2.69 -17.05 39.90
CA MET A 38 3.20 -15.90 40.66
C MET A 38 2.15 -15.34 41.62
N LYS A 39 0.90 -15.18 41.16
CA LYS A 39 -0.20 -14.71 42.01
C LYS A 39 -0.44 -15.67 43.18
N SER A 40 -0.49 -16.98 42.91
CA SER A 40 -0.64 -18.00 43.94
C SER A 40 0.53 -17.99 44.93
N ALA A 41 1.77 -17.81 44.46
CA ALA A 41 2.95 -17.68 45.32
C ALA A 41 2.81 -16.52 46.30
N ILE A 42 2.41 -15.34 45.80
CA ILE A 42 2.22 -14.14 46.61
C ILE A 42 1.14 -14.38 47.67
N GLU A 43 0.02 -15.00 47.31
CA GLU A 43 -1.05 -15.32 48.25
C GLU A 43 -0.59 -16.27 49.36
N ILE A 44 0.17 -17.32 49.02
CA ILE A 44 0.72 -18.27 50.00
C ILE A 44 1.76 -17.58 50.90
N ILE A 45 2.67 -16.79 50.33
CA ILE A 45 3.68 -16.04 51.09
C ILE A 45 3.01 -15.07 52.06
N ALA A 46 2.00 -14.32 51.61
CA ALA A 46 1.25 -13.39 52.44
C ALA A 46 0.57 -14.12 53.61
N LYS A 47 -0.04 -15.28 53.35
CA LYS A 47 -0.66 -16.11 54.39
C LYS A 47 0.35 -16.61 55.41
N LEU A 48 1.48 -17.18 54.96
CA LEU A 48 2.54 -17.67 55.85
C LEU A 48 3.17 -16.55 56.68
N LYS A 49 3.40 -15.38 56.08
CA LYS A 49 3.87 -14.20 56.81
C LYS A 49 2.87 -13.73 57.86
N SER A 50 1.58 -13.74 57.56
CA SER A 50 0.55 -13.43 58.55
C SER A 50 0.57 -14.42 59.72
N GLU A 51 0.67 -15.72 59.44
CA GLU A 51 0.76 -16.76 60.48
C GLU A 51 2.04 -16.61 61.32
N GLN A 52 3.17 -16.28 60.69
CA GLN A 52 4.43 -15.99 61.38
C GLN A 52 4.27 -14.84 62.38
N VAL A 53 3.72 -13.70 61.95
CA VAL A 53 3.52 -12.51 62.80
C VAL A 53 2.60 -12.84 63.99
N ILE A 54 1.53 -13.58 63.78
CA ILE A 54 0.63 -14.00 64.87
C ILE A 54 1.38 -14.82 65.91
N ARG A 55 2.22 -15.77 65.48
CA ARG A 55 3.02 -16.62 66.39
C ARG A 55 4.11 -15.82 67.12
N GLU A 56 4.73 -14.85 66.45
CA GLU A 56 5.70 -13.94 67.06
C GLU A 56 5.07 -13.05 68.14
N ILE A 57 3.87 -12.52 67.91
CA ILE A 57 3.11 -11.76 68.92
C ILE A 57 2.77 -12.65 70.13
N GLN A 58 2.27 -13.86 69.88
CA GLN A 58 1.97 -14.82 70.96
C GLN A 58 3.23 -15.12 71.78
N ARG A 59 4.36 -15.36 71.12
CA ARG A 59 5.64 -15.60 71.76
C ARG A 59 6.09 -14.41 72.62
N GLY A 60 5.97 -13.18 72.10
CA GLY A 60 6.28 -11.95 72.83
C GLY A 60 5.44 -11.77 74.09
N ALA A 61 4.14 -12.08 74.02
CA ALA A 61 3.24 -12.03 75.16
C ALA A 61 3.63 -13.02 76.28
N PHE A 62 4.07 -14.23 75.92
CA PHE A 62 4.56 -15.22 76.89
C PHE A 62 5.96 -14.88 77.44
N ALA A 63 6.83 -14.26 76.64
CA ALA A 63 8.17 -13.85 77.06
C ALA A 63 8.15 -12.68 78.06
N SER A 64 7.10 -11.86 78.05
CA SER A 64 6.91 -10.78 79.03
C SER A 64 6.50 -11.29 80.42
N ALA A 65 6.20 -12.58 80.57
CA ALA A 65 5.70 -13.17 81.81
C ALA A 65 6.80 -13.75 82.74
N ASP A 66 8.07 -13.33 82.58
CA ASP A 66 9.23 -13.67 83.45
C ASP A 66 9.59 -15.17 83.58
N ASP A 67 8.98 -16.05 82.78
CA ASP A 67 9.28 -17.48 82.77
C ASP A 67 10.09 -17.87 81.52
N GLU A 68 11.42 -17.75 81.61
CA GLU A 68 12.38 -18.06 80.54
C GLU A 68 12.33 -19.53 80.08
N ASN A 69 11.75 -20.44 80.89
CA ASN A 69 11.68 -21.89 80.61
C ASN A 69 10.26 -22.38 80.26
N ASN A 70 9.41 -21.49 79.74
CA ASN A 70 8.04 -21.83 79.39
C ASN A 70 7.96 -22.78 78.16
N PRO A 71 7.38 -24.00 78.28
CA PRO A 71 7.22 -24.95 77.17
C PRO A 71 6.41 -24.41 75.98
N TYR A 72 5.54 -23.41 76.20
CA TYR A 72 4.77 -22.76 75.13
C TYR A 72 5.67 -21.92 74.21
N ILE A 73 6.71 -21.25 74.74
CA ILE A 73 7.66 -20.47 73.96
C ILE A 73 8.46 -21.40 73.03
N LEU A 74 8.92 -22.55 73.55
CA LEU A 74 9.61 -23.58 72.76
C LEU A 74 8.76 -24.09 71.59
N ASN A 75 7.47 -24.34 71.82
CA ASN A 75 6.55 -24.78 70.77
C ASN A 75 6.33 -23.69 69.70
N LEU A 76 6.18 -22.44 70.12
CA LEU A 76 6.04 -21.30 69.22
C LEU A 76 7.30 -21.08 68.38
N ASP A 77 8.49 -21.21 68.98
CA ASP A 77 9.77 -21.12 68.28
C ASP A 77 9.93 -22.23 67.21
N GLN A 78 9.49 -23.45 67.53
CA GLN A 78 9.49 -24.53 66.55
C GLN A 78 8.53 -24.24 65.38
N GLN A 79 7.35 -23.68 65.65
CA GLN A 79 6.39 -23.29 64.62
C GLN A 79 6.92 -22.15 63.74
N ILE A 80 7.51 -21.11 64.34
CA ILE A 80 8.11 -19.98 63.60
C ILE A 80 9.24 -20.50 62.69
N LYS A 81 10.15 -21.33 63.21
CA LYS A 81 11.22 -21.95 62.41
C LYS A 81 10.68 -22.81 61.27
N ALA A 82 9.57 -23.52 61.49
CA ALA A 82 8.92 -24.29 60.43
C ALA A 82 8.37 -23.40 59.32
N ILE A 83 7.73 -22.27 59.68
CA ILE A 83 7.24 -21.27 58.73
C ILE A 83 8.39 -20.60 57.98
N GLU A 84 9.47 -20.22 58.66
CA GLU A 84 10.69 -19.65 58.03
C GLU A 84 11.31 -20.63 57.02
N LYS A 85 11.35 -21.92 57.37
CA LYS A 85 11.82 -22.96 56.45
C LYS A 85 10.92 -23.10 55.22
N GLN A 86 9.61 -22.95 55.37
CA GLN A 86 8.66 -22.97 54.25
C GLN A 86 8.77 -21.72 53.37
N LEU A 87 8.88 -20.53 53.97
CA LEU A 87 9.08 -19.27 53.25
C LEU A 87 10.39 -19.29 52.43
N SER A 88 11.50 -19.71 53.06
CA SER A 88 12.79 -19.84 52.35
C SER A 88 12.76 -20.89 51.23
N ALA A 89 12.00 -21.99 51.43
CA ALA A 89 11.77 -22.98 50.39
C ALA A 89 11.01 -22.42 49.17
N ILE A 90 10.08 -21.48 49.37
CA ILE A 90 9.34 -20.80 48.29
C ILE A 90 10.22 -19.71 47.63
N GLU A 91 10.94 -18.92 48.43
CA GLU A 91 11.76 -17.79 47.96
C GLU A 91 12.96 -18.23 47.10
N PHE A 92 13.70 -19.24 47.58
CA PHE A 92 14.95 -19.70 46.97
C PHE A 92 14.83 -21.06 46.27
N GLY A 93 13.68 -21.72 46.40
CA GLY A 93 13.47 -23.08 45.92
C GLY A 93 14.11 -24.12 46.83
N VAL A 94 13.49 -25.30 46.92
CA VAL A 94 14.10 -26.43 47.62
C VAL A 94 15.22 -27.01 46.77
N LYS A 95 16.46 -27.07 47.30
CA LYS A 95 17.59 -27.82 46.71
C LYS A 95 17.39 -29.34 46.83
N THR A 96 16.24 -29.88 46.41
CA THR A 96 16.03 -31.32 46.36
C THR A 96 16.58 -31.85 45.04
N LYS A 97 17.50 -32.82 45.12
CA LYS A 97 18.20 -33.47 43.99
C LYS A 97 17.27 -34.15 42.97
N ASN A 98 16.00 -34.41 43.31
CA ASN A 98 15.00 -35.02 42.44
C ASN A 98 13.96 -33.98 41.97
N ARG A 99 14.27 -33.28 40.88
CA ARG A 99 13.37 -32.36 40.17
C ARG A 99 12.47 -33.09 39.17
N ASN A 100 12.00 -34.30 39.46
CA ASN A 100 11.26 -35.11 38.48
C ASN A 100 9.74 -35.08 38.63
N GLU A 101 9.20 -34.35 39.62
CA GLU A 101 7.75 -34.17 39.74
C GLU A 101 7.29 -32.96 38.93
N PHE A 102 6.41 -33.23 37.96
CA PHE A 102 5.67 -32.24 37.20
C PHE A 102 4.34 -32.04 37.95
N GLY A 103 4.25 -31.05 38.84
CA GLY A 103 3.02 -30.79 39.57
C GLY A 103 3.19 -29.91 40.79
N ALA A 104 2.27 -28.95 40.93
CA ALA A 104 1.82 -28.19 42.11
C ALA A 104 2.86 -27.63 43.12
N GLY A 105 4.16 -27.86 42.93
CA GLY A 105 5.25 -27.19 43.62
C GLY A 105 5.81 -26.12 42.70
N PHE A 106 6.18 -24.97 43.27
CA PHE A 106 6.83 -23.88 42.54
C PHE A 106 8.08 -24.42 41.82
N SER A 107 7.96 -24.62 40.50
CA SER A 107 9.06 -25.10 39.63
C SER A 107 10.24 -24.13 39.61
N VAL A 108 9.94 -22.85 39.88
CA VAL A 108 10.84 -21.72 39.80
C VAL A 108 10.88 -21.00 41.16
N PRO A 109 12.07 -20.65 41.68
CA PRO A 109 12.20 -19.83 42.88
C PRO A 109 11.50 -18.47 42.73
N PHE A 110 10.78 -18.02 43.77
CA PHE A 110 10.09 -16.72 43.73
C PHE A 110 11.03 -15.55 43.41
N SER A 111 12.27 -15.61 43.91
CA SER A 111 13.32 -14.62 43.62
C SER A 111 13.65 -14.42 42.14
N GLN A 112 13.41 -15.43 41.29
CA GLN A 112 13.70 -15.39 39.86
C GLN A 112 12.46 -15.08 39.01
N LEU A 113 11.26 -15.15 39.60
CA LEU A 113 9.99 -14.93 38.88
C LEU A 113 9.90 -13.56 38.19
N PRO A 114 10.32 -12.42 38.77
CA PRO A 114 10.23 -11.12 38.09
C PRO A 114 11.07 -11.06 36.80
N GLN A 115 12.22 -11.73 36.79
CA GLN A 115 13.09 -11.75 35.61
C GLN A 115 12.53 -12.69 34.54
N LEU A 116 12.01 -13.84 34.96
CA LEU A 116 11.39 -14.82 34.07
C LEU A 116 10.07 -14.31 33.48
N SER A 117 9.29 -13.54 34.23
CA SER A 117 8.06 -12.93 33.71
C SER A 117 8.36 -11.88 32.65
N LEU A 118 9.41 -11.07 32.84
CA LEU A 118 9.87 -10.13 31.82
C LEU A 118 10.36 -10.85 30.56
N GLU A 119 11.10 -11.95 30.71
CA GLU A 119 11.58 -12.75 29.59
C GLU A 119 10.40 -13.40 28.83
N LEU A 120 9.46 -14.02 29.55
CA LEU A 120 8.25 -14.58 28.98
C LEU A 120 7.42 -13.51 28.25
N ALA A 121 7.29 -12.31 28.83
CA ALA A 121 6.56 -11.21 28.21
C ALA A 121 7.23 -10.76 26.90
N ARG A 122 8.57 -10.72 26.85
CA ARG A 122 9.32 -10.40 25.63
C ARG A 122 9.11 -11.47 24.55
N LEU A 123 9.24 -12.75 24.90
CA LEU A 123 9.02 -13.87 23.96
C LEU A 123 7.58 -13.87 23.45
N THR A 124 6.60 -13.73 24.35
CA THR A 124 5.17 -13.66 24.01
C THR A 124 4.87 -12.48 23.09
N ARG A 125 5.45 -11.30 23.36
CA ARG A 125 5.31 -10.13 22.49
C ARG A 125 5.90 -10.39 21.11
N ASN A 126 7.08 -10.99 21.03
CA ASN A 126 7.72 -11.29 19.74
C ASN A 126 6.87 -12.28 18.93
N PHE A 127 6.39 -13.36 19.57
CA PHE A 127 5.45 -14.30 18.98
C PHE A 127 4.18 -13.59 18.46
N LYS A 128 3.53 -12.78 19.29
CA LYS A 128 2.31 -12.03 18.93
C LYS A 128 2.52 -11.05 17.77
N VAL A 129 3.67 -10.39 17.72
CA VAL A 129 4.02 -9.51 16.60
C VAL A 129 4.13 -10.31 15.31
N GLN A 130 4.83 -11.44 15.31
CA GLN A 130 4.97 -12.26 14.12
C GLN A 130 3.66 -12.94 13.70
N GLU A 131 2.86 -13.38 14.66
CA GLU A 131 1.51 -13.91 14.44
C GLU A 131 0.64 -12.86 13.72
N ALA A 132 0.62 -11.63 14.21
CA ALA A 132 -0.17 -10.54 13.61
C ALA A 132 0.32 -10.17 12.20
N ILE A 133 1.65 -10.14 11.97
CA ILE A 133 2.20 -9.88 10.63
C ILE A 133 1.84 -11.03 9.68
N TYR A 134 1.94 -12.27 10.13
CA TYR A 134 1.60 -13.45 9.35
C TYR A 134 0.11 -13.45 8.96
N GLU A 135 -0.77 -13.18 9.91
CA GLU A 135 -2.21 -13.08 9.68
C GLU A 135 -2.55 -12.00 8.65
N LEU A 136 -2.02 -10.78 8.84
CA LEU A 136 -2.22 -9.66 7.93
C LEU A 136 -1.70 -9.97 6.51
N LEU A 137 -0.50 -10.53 6.39
CA LEU A 137 0.08 -10.89 5.09
C LEU A 137 -0.71 -12.00 4.41
N THR A 138 -1.18 -13.00 5.16
CA THR A 138 -2.02 -14.07 4.64
C THR A 138 -3.34 -13.52 4.10
N GLN A 139 -4.00 -12.64 4.86
CA GLN A 139 -5.21 -11.98 4.43
C GLN A 139 -4.99 -11.17 3.13
N ASN A 140 -3.93 -10.36 3.08
CA ASN A 140 -3.60 -9.57 1.89
C ASN A 140 -3.21 -10.44 0.69
N PHE A 141 -2.54 -11.58 0.92
CA PHE A 141 -2.17 -12.52 -0.13
C PHE A 141 -3.41 -13.15 -0.77
N GLU A 142 -4.38 -13.61 0.03
CA GLU A 142 -5.62 -14.17 -0.50
C GLU A 142 -6.46 -13.10 -1.21
N GLN A 143 -6.52 -11.88 -0.70
CA GLN A 143 -7.16 -10.75 -1.41
C GLN A 143 -6.51 -10.47 -2.76
N ALA A 144 -5.18 -10.42 -2.83
CA ALA A 144 -4.45 -10.19 -4.07
C ALA A 144 -4.68 -11.33 -5.08
N LYS A 145 -4.75 -12.57 -4.61
CA LYS A 145 -5.06 -13.75 -5.44
C LYS A 145 -6.49 -13.69 -5.99
N LEU A 146 -7.46 -13.23 -5.21
CA LEU A 146 -8.83 -13.01 -5.67
C LEU A 146 -8.92 -11.90 -6.72
N LEU A 147 -8.16 -10.81 -6.56
CA LEU A 147 -8.11 -9.73 -7.55
C LEU A 147 -7.49 -10.21 -8.87
N GLU A 148 -6.41 -10.99 -8.82
CA GLU A 148 -5.78 -11.61 -10.00
C GLU A 148 -6.77 -12.53 -10.75
N LEU A 149 -7.66 -13.22 -10.04
CA LEU A 149 -8.74 -14.02 -10.64
C LEU A 149 -9.88 -13.16 -11.22
N ARG A 150 -10.06 -11.93 -10.72
CA ARG A 150 -11.13 -10.99 -11.13
C ARG A 150 -10.71 -9.99 -12.21
N ASP A 151 -9.42 -9.87 -12.50
CA ASP A 151 -8.86 -9.17 -13.66
C ASP A 151 -9.18 -9.94 -14.97
N THR A 152 -10.48 -10.15 -15.20
CA THR A 152 -11.11 -10.19 -16.52
C THR A 152 -10.77 -8.88 -17.22
N PRO A 153 -10.37 -8.87 -18.51
CA PRO A 153 -9.75 -7.71 -19.14
C PRO A 153 -10.67 -6.47 -19.08
N THR A 154 -10.18 -5.42 -18.42
CA THR A 154 -10.80 -4.09 -18.29
C THR A 154 -10.99 -3.36 -19.64
N VAL A 155 -10.55 -3.94 -20.75
CA VAL A 155 -10.80 -3.39 -22.09
C VAL A 155 -11.94 -4.16 -22.73
N GLN A 156 -13.16 -3.85 -22.30
CA GLN A 156 -14.32 -4.09 -23.15
C GLN A 156 -14.30 -3.01 -24.23
N ILE A 157 -13.98 -3.40 -25.46
CA ILE A 157 -14.14 -2.51 -26.61
C ILE A 157 -15.63 -2.19 -26.72
N LEU A 158 -16.04 -1.03 -26.20
CA LEU A 158 -17.44 -0.62 -26.16
C LEU A 158 -17.97 -0.30 -27.56
N ASP A 159 -17.07 0.19 -28.43
CA ASP A 159 -17.34 0.39 -29.85
C ASP A 159 -16.04 0.27 -30.65
N VAL A 160 -16.08 -0.50 -31.73
CA VAL A 160 -14.98 -0.58 -32.69
C VAL A 160 -15.09 0.58 -33.65
N ALA A 161 -14.00 1.31 -33.91
CA ALA A 161 -14.04 2.45 -34.80
C ALA A 161 -14.48 2.03 -36.22
N ALA A 162 -15.70 2.40 -36.60
CA ALA A 162 -16.21 2.17 -37.95
C ALA A 162 -15.51 3.11 -38.95
N PRO A 163 -15.05 2.61 -40.12
CA PRO A 163 -14.47 3.47 -41.14
C PRO A 163 -15.52 4.48 -41.64
N PRO A 164 -15.14 5.73 -41.94
CA PRO A 164 -16.09 6.77 -42.31
C PRO A 164 -16.74 6.46 -43.66
N GLU A 165 -18.07 6.35 -43.70
CA GLU A 165 -18.83 6.10 -44.94
C GLU A 165 -18.68 7.21 -45.98
N LYS A 166 -18.46 8.45 -45.51
CA LYS A 166 -18.37 9.63 -46.36
C LYS A 166 -17.04 10.33 -46.18
N LYS A 167 -16.39 10.62 -47.31
CA LYS A 167 -15.13 11.35 -47.35
C LYS A 167 -15.35 12.78 -46.84
N SER A 168 -14.67 13.14 -45.76
CA SER A 168 -14.78 14.45 -45.11
C SER A 168 -14.26 15.59 -45.98
N TRP A 169 -13.23 15.34 -46.78
CA TRP A 169 -12.59 16.36 -47.62
C TRP A 169 -11.80 15.74 -48.80
N PRO A 170 -11.70 16.39 -49.98
CA PRO A 170 -12.36 17.63 -50.41
C PRO A 170 -13.76 17.40 -51.04
N LYS A 171 -14.65 18.39 -50.92
CA LYS A 171 -16.03 18.34 -51.47
C LYS A 171 -16.03 18.53 -52.99
N ARG A 172 -15.78 17.46 -53.74
CA ARG A 172 -15.66 17.45 -55.21
C ARG A 172 -16.83 18.14 -55.93
N THR A 173 -18.05 17.97 -55.44
CA THR A 173 -19.24 18.60 -56.02
C THR A 173 -19.16 20.12 -56.02
N LEU A 174 -18.63 20.74 -54.95
CA LEU A 174 -18.47 22.20 -54.88
C LEU A 174 -17.44 22.69 -55.90
N ILE A 175 -16.36 21.94 -56.10
CA ILE A 175 -15.33 22.28 -57.08
C ILE A 175 -15.91 22.28 -58.50
N VAL A 176 -16.69 21.24 -58.84
CA VAL A 176 -17.33 21.12 -60.17
C VAL A 176 -18.34 22.25 -60.41
N ILE A 177 -19.18 22.57 -59.42
CA ILE A 177 -20.14 23.67 -59.53
C ILE A 177 -19.41 24.99 -59.76
N PHE A 178 -18.34 25.26 -59.01
CA PHE A 178 -17.58 26.50 -59.14
C PHE A 178 -16.90 26.62 -60.51
N ALA A 179 -16.26 25.54 -60.97
CA ALA A 179 -15.62 25.49 -62.29
C ALA A 179 -16.63 25.66 -63.43
N PHE A 180 -17.81 25.06 -63.31
CA PHE A 180 -18.90 25.20 -64.29
C PHE A 180 -19.38 26.66 -64.38
N VAL A 181 -19.67 27.29 -63.23
CA VAL A 181 -20.14 28.69 -63.19
C VAL A 181 -19.09 29.64 -63.79
N LEU A 182 -17.82 29.47 -63.44
CA LEU A 182 -16.71 30.26 -64.01
C LEU A 182 -16.59 30.09 -65.52
N SER A 183 -16.63 28.85 -66.01
CA SER A 183 -16.49 28.56 -67.44
C SER A 183 -17.67 29.11 -68.24
N PHE A 184 -18.89 29.00 -67.69
CA PHE A 184 -20.09 29.54 -68.32
C PHE A 184 -20.04 31.07 -68.40
N ALA A 185 -19.69 31.74 -67.30
CA ALA A 185 -19.54 33.20 -67.28
C ALA A 185 -18.48 33.67 -68.29
N PHE A 186 -17.35 32.96 -68.36
CA PHE A 186 -16.28 33.26 -69.31
C PHE A 186 -16.72 33.05 -70.77
N SER A 187 -17.49 32.00 -71.05
CA SER A 187 -18.04 31.73 -72.39
C SER A 187 -19.00 32.83 -72.84
N VAL A 188 -19.87 33.31 -71.96
CA VAL A 188 -20.79 34.41 -72.27
C VAL A 188 -20.01 35.69 -72.56
N LEU A 189 -19.00 35.99 -71.75
CA LEU A 189 -18.13 37.15 -71.96
C LEU A 189 -17.40 37.06 -73.30
N LEU A 190 -16.86 35.89 -73.65
CA LEU A 190 -16.22 35.66 -74.95
C LEU A 190 -17.18 35.82 -76.12
N ALA A 191 -18.41 35.33 -76.00
CA ALA A 191 -19.43 35.50 -77.05
C ALA A 191 -19.72 36.98 -77.31
N PHE A 192 -19.87 37.80 -76.26
CA PHE A 192 -20.03 39.25 -76.41
C PHE A 192 -18.80 39.92 -77.04
N VAL A 193 -17.59 39.49 -76.68
CA VAL A 193 -16.35 40.05 -77.28
C VAL A 193 -16.22 39.67 -78.75
N LEU A 194 -16.61 38.45 -79.14
CA LEU A 194 -16.58 38.01 -80.53
C LEU A 194 -17.63 38.75 -81.37
N GLU A 195 -18.87 38.86 -80.87
CA GLU A 195 -19.94 39.63 -81.50
C GLU A 195 -19.52 41.10 -81.67
N TYR A 196 -18.99 41.70 -80.61
CA TYR A 196 -18.52 43.09 -80.65
C TYR A 196 -17.38 43.28 -81.66
N ASN A 197 -16.46 42.31 -81.77
CA ASN A 197 -15.40 42.36 -82.79
C ASN A 197 -15.94 42.20 -84.22
N GLU A 198 -17.00 41.43 -84.43
CA GLU A 198 -17.66 41.31 -85.73
C GLU A 198 -18.44 42.57 -86.09
N ASP A 199 -19.14 43.17 -85.14
CA ASP A 199 -19.87 44.43 -85.35
C ASP A 199 -18.93 45.60 -85.67
N VAL A 200 -17.80 45.71 -84.98
CA VAL A 200 -16.72 46.68 -85.30
C VAL A 200 -16.20 46.50 -86.74
N LYS A 201 -16.19 45.28 -87.29
CA LYS A 201 -15.76 45.04 -88.68
C LYS A 201 -16.82 45.42 -89.70
N GLN A 202 -18.10 45.28 -89.37
CA GLN A 202 -19.22 45.54 -90.29
C GLN A 202 -19.61 47.02 -90.32
N HIS A 203 -19.52 47.73 -89.18
CA HIS A 203 -19.89 49.14 -89.03
C HIS A 203 -18.71 50.02 -88.54
N PRO A 204 -17.67 50.24 -89.35
CA PRO A 204 -16.47 50.94 -88.91
C PRO A 204 -16.70 52.43 -88.57
N GLU A 205 -17.78 53.04 -89.07
CA GLU A 205 -18.07 54.47 -88.88
C GLU A 205 -18.63 54.80 -87.48
N GLN A 206 -19.30 53.85 -86.81
CA GLN A 206 -19.92 54.07 -85.49
C GLN A 206 -18.96 53.78 -84.32
N HIS A 207 -17.81 53.14 -84.56
CA HIS A 207 -16.89 52.65 -83.52
C HIS A 207 -15.47 53.23 -83.64
N THR A 208 -15.38 54.48 -84.08
CA THR A 208 -14.12 55.23 -84.21
C THR A 208 -13.39 55.39 -82.87
N GLU A 209 -14.11 55.57 -81.76
CA GLU A 209 -13.51 55.62 -80.41
C GLU A 209 -12.86 54.29 -80.00
N PHE A 210 -13.49 53.15 -80.30
CA PHE A 210 -12.94 51.83 -79.98
C PHE A 210 -11.71 51.50 -80.84
N ILE A 211 -11.74 51.82 -82.13
CA ILE A 211 -10.61 51.63 -83.04
C ILE A 211 -9.42 52.49 -82.58
N ASN A 212 -9.67 53.73 -82.17
CA ASN A 212 -8.65 54.62 -81.63
C ASN A 212 -8.08 54.11 -80.30
N LEU A 213 -8.93 53.63 -79.38
CA LEU A 213 -8.52 53.05 -78.11
C LEU A 213 -7.71 51.76 -78.30
N ARG A 214 -8.11 50.89 -79.23
CA ARG A 214 -7.35 49.67 -79.59
C ARG A 214 -5.98 50.02 -80.14
N ASN A 215 -5.91 51.00 -81.05
CA ASN A 215 -4.65 51.45 -81.64
C ASN A 215 -3.75 52.12 -80.59
N GLN A 216 -4.33 52.89 -79.65
CA GLN A 216 -3.60 53.46 -78.52
C GLN A 216 -3.06 52.36 -77.59
N LEU A 217 -3.89 51.41 -77.18
CA LEU A 217 -3.48 50.26 -76.36
C LEU A 217 -2.40 49.42 -77.03
N GLN A 218 -2.49 49.22 -78.34
CA GLN A 218 -1.48 48.49 -79.10
C GLN A 218 -0.17 49.30 -79.22
N SER A 219 -0.27 50.62 -79.35
CA SER A 219 0.89 51.51 -79.32
C SER A 219 1.53 51.58 -77.94
N ASP A 220 0.74 51.59 -76.88
CA ASP A 220 1.19 51.60 -75.49
C ASP A 220 1.77 50.25 -75.10
N PHE A 221 1.20 49.14 -75.57
CA PHE A 221 1.80 47.81 -75.43
C PHE A 221 3.15 47.73 -76.14
N ASN A 222 3.27 48.27 -77.35
CA ASN A 222 4.53 48.34 -78.08
C ASN A 222 5.54 49.32 -77.44
N ARG A 223 5.07 50.43 -76.85
CA ARG A 223 5.89 51.37 -76.08
C ARG A 223 6.40 50.73 -74.79
N ILE A 224 5.54 50.03 -74.05
CA ILE A 224 5.88 49.27 -72.84
C ILE A 224 6.88 48.16 -73.22
N LYS A 225 6.64 47.42 -74.30
CA LYS A 225 7.55 46.39 -74.81
C LYS A 225 8.93 46.96 -75.19
N ASN A 226 8.96 48.14 -75.81
CA ASN A 226 10.22 48.83 -76.16
C ASN A 226 10.92 49.43 -74.93
N TYR A 227 10.17 49.94 -73.95
CA TYR A 227 10.72 50.43 -72.67
C TYR A 227 11.26 49.30 -71.79
N LEU A 228 10.67 48.10 -71.86
CA LEU A 228 11.12 46.90 -71.16
C LEU A 228 12.24 46.14 -71.91
N GLY A 229 12.83 46.72 -72.96
CA GLY A 229 14.11 46.24 -73.52
C GLY A 229 14.09 44.81 -74.07
N PHE A 230 12.97 44.35 -74.65
CA PHE A 230 12.96 43.09 -75.39
C PHE A 230 13.36 43.30 -76.86
N HIS A 231 14.67 43.40 -77.13
CA HIS A 231 15.20 43.14 -78.46
C HIS A 231 15.09 41.63 -78.76
N PRO A 232 14.33 41.18 -79.77
CA PRO A 232 14.52 39.84 -80.30
C PRO A 232 15.89 39.76 -80.98
N LYS A 233 16.73 38.81 -80.54
CA LYS A 233 17.96 38.45 -81.23
C LYS A 233 17.64 37.83 -82.60
N LYS A 234 18.29 38.39 -83.63
CA LYS A 234 18.41 37.98 -85.04
C LYS A 234 17.33 38.48 -85.99
#